data_AF-A0A2N2LX93-F1
#
_entry.id   AF-A0A2N2LX93-F1
#
_cell.length_a   1.000
_cell.length_b   1.000
_cell.length_c   1.000
_cell.angle_alpha   90.00
_cell.angle_beta   90.00
_cell.angle_gamma   90.00
#
_symmetry.space_group_name_H-M   'P 1'
#
loop_
_entity.id
_entity.type
_entity.pdbx_description
1 polymer ?
#
loop_
_entity_poly.entity_id
_entity_poly.type
_entity_poly.pdbx_seq_one_letter_code
_entity_poly.pdbx_strand_id
1 'polypeptide(L)'
;MKTKVVVLLNIILSALVLVFGLQSRRAFPDPMAVHWGANGQADGYGSVFTGIWLIPLMVVGLTFLLAGIPYIDPLRENIKKFSGEYNLFILIFAIYMLYVQMLSLAYNLGWISNLNPYFIPAMGILMIFVGQLIGKAHRNYFIGIRTPWTLQDERVWNETHKRAGLIFKISGAISLLGIFLPNYAIWILLVPILFAAFYSIVLSYVLYQKYNPKPN
;
A
#
# COMPACT_ATOMS: atom_id res chain seq x y z
N MET A 1 -5.45 7.32 -16.30
CA MET A 1 -5.49 8.64 -15.62
C MET A 1 -4.14 9.33 -15.79
N LYS A 2 -4.11 10.64 -16.05
CA LYS A 2 -2.85 11.39 -16.23
C LYS A 2 -2.19 11.68 -14.87
N THR A 3 -0.87 11.64 -14.77
CA THR A 3 -0.11 11.86 -13.52
C THR A 3 -0.42 13.21 -12.86
N LYS A 4 -0.53 14.29 -13.65
CA LYS A 4 -0.90 15.63 -13.14
C LYS A 4 -2.27 15.63 -12.43
N VAL A 5 -3.23 14.85 -12.92
CA VAL A 5 -4.55 14.72 -12.29
C VAL A 5 -4.42 14.02 -10.95
N VAL A 6 -3.63 12.94 -10.87
CA VAL A 6 -3.37 12.22 -9.62
C VAL A 6 -2.72 13.11 -8.57
N VAL A 7 -1.69 13.85 -8.96
CA VAL A 7 -1.00 14.79 -8.07
C VAL A 7 -1.98 15.83 -7.52
N LEU A 8 -2.78 16.44 -8.39
CA LEU A 8 -3.77 17.44 -7.99
C LEU A 8 -4.81 16.85 -7.02
N LEU A 9 -5.37 15.67 -7.34
CA LEU A 9 -6.33 14.99 -6.48
C LEU A 9 -5.74 14.67 -5.10
N ASN A 10 -4.52 14.12 -5.04
CA ASN A 10 -3.88 13.78 -3.77
C ASN A 10 -3.60 15.03 -2.92
N ILE A 11 -3.22 16.15 -3.53
CA ILE A 11 -3.03 17.43 -2.83
C ILE A 11 -4.37 17.93 -2.27
N ILE A 12 -5.43 17.93 -3.09
CA ILE A 12 -6.76 18.36 -2.65
C ILE A 12 -7.26 17.49 -1.50
N LEU A 13 -7.18 16.17 -1.63
CA LEU A 13 -7.61 15.24 -0.59
C LEU A 13 -6.80 15.43 0.71
N SER A 14 -5.49 15.62 0.60
CA SER A 14 -4.62 15.88 1.76
C SER A 14 -4.99 17.19 2.45
N ALA A 15 -5.26 18.25 1.68
CA ALA A 15 -5.69 19.53 2.21
C ALA A 15 -7.04 19.42 2.92
N LEU A 16 -8.00 18.68 2.38
CA LEU A 16 -9.31 18.47 3.00
C LEU A 16 -9.19 17.78 4.37
N VAL A 17 -8.43 16.68 4.45
CA VAL A 17 -8.20 15.96 5.72
C VAL A 17 -7.43 16.83 6.72
N LEU A 18 -6.45 17.61 6.24
CA LEU A 18 -5.69 18.54 7.08
C LEU A 18 -6.57 19.65 7.64
N VAL A 19 -7.45 20.25 6.83
CA VAL A 19 -8.41 21.27 7.27
C VAL A 19 -9.33 20.71 8.36
N PHE A 20 -9.86 19.49 8.17
CA PHE A 20 -10.67 18.83 9.19
C PHE A 20 -9.92 18.63 10.50
N GLY A 21 -8.66 18.15 10.45
CA GLY A 21 -7.81 18.01 11.63
C GLY A 21 -7.55 19.36 12.32
N LEU A 22 -7.25 20.41 11.56
CA LEU A 22 -7.00 21.74 12.13
C LEU A 22 -8.25 22.36 12.78
N GLN A 23 -9.42 22.18 12.17
CA GLN A 23 -10.71 22.63 12.73
C GLN A 23 -11.04 21.89 14.04
N SER A 24 -10.71 20.61 14.11
CA SER A 24 -10.96 19.75 15.29
C SER A 24 -9.87 19.86 16.35
N ARG A 25 -8.83 20.68 16.15
CA ARG A 25 -7.61 20.72 16.99
C ARG A 25 -7.89 20.85 18.48
N ARG A 26 -8.89 21.67 18.86
CA ARG A 26 -9.22 21.93 20.28
C ARG A 26 -9.90 20.74 20.98
N ALA A 27 -10.43 19.79 20.22
CA ALA A 27 -11.12 18.62 20.73
C ALA A 27 -10.19 17.40 20.91
N PHE A 28 -8.97 17.43 20.36
CA PHE A 28 -8.04 16.32 20.51
C PHE A 28 -7.35 16.32 21.87
N PRO A 29 -7.03 15.13 22.42
CA PRO A 29 -6.17 15.01 23.58
C PRO A 29 -4.74 15.46 23.25
N ASP A 30 -4.01 15.91 24.27
CA ASP A 30 -2.56 16.13 24.21
C ASP A 30 -1.91 15.29 25.31
N PRO A 31 -1.21 14.18 24.96
CA PRO A 31 -0.81 13.75 23.61
C PRO A 31 -1.90 13.00 22.83
N MET A 32 -1.78 12.98 21.50
CA MET A 32 -2.62 12.19 20.59
C MET A 32 -2.07 10.78 20.38
N ALA A 33 -2.93 9.79 20.21
CA ALA A 33 -2.54 8.48 19.71
C ALA A 33 -2.08 8.59 18.25
N VAL A 34 -0.91 8.04 17.93
CA VAL A 34 -0.31 8.05 16.58
C VAL A 34 0.20 6.67 16.13
N HIS A 35 0.14 5.67 17.01
CA HIS A 35 0.49 4.29 16.73
C HIS A 35 -0.45 3.33 17.48
N TRP A 36 -0.73 2.18 16.87
CA TRP A 36 -1.64 1.16 17.39
C TRP A 36 -1.01 -0.22 17.31
N GLY A 37 -1.22 -1.01 18.36
CA GLY A 37 -0.77 -2.40 18.44
C GLY A 37 -1.64 -3.36 17.62
N ALA A 38 -1.25 -4.64 17.60
CA ALA A 38 -1.96 -5.69 16.85
C ALA A 38 -3.42 -5.92 17.31
N ASN A 39 -3.75 -5.50 18.53
CA ASN A 39 -5.11 -5.53 19.10
C ASN A 39 -5.97 -4.32 18.66
N GLY A 40 -5.43 -3.39 17.87
CA GLY A 40 -6.10 -2.18 17.41
C GLY A 40 -6.24 -1.09 18.48
N GLN A 41 -5.52 -1.22 19.60
CA GLN A 41 -5.47 -0.24 20.68
C GLN A 41 -4.23 0.65 20.53
N ALA A 42 -4.34 1.90 20.96
CA ALA A 42 -3.22 2.83 20.95
C ALA A 42 -2.12 2.37 21.93
N ASP A 43 -0.88 2.31 21.46
CA ASP A 43 0.31 1.98 22.25
C ASP A 43 1.47 2.96 21.99
N GLY A 44 1.27 3.95 21.12
CA GLY A 44 2.21 5.05 20.90
C GLY A 44 1.51 6.39 20.70
N TYR A 45 2.05 7.41 21.34
CA TYR A 45 1.47 8.74 21.43
C TYR A 45 2.47 9.81 20.95
N GLY A 46 1.95 10.91 20.43
CA GLY A 46 2.75 12.02 19.91
C GLY A 46 2.04 13.35 20.10
N SER A 47 2.74 14.43 19.73
CA SER A 47 2.17 15.78 19.81
C SER A 47 0.93 15.92 18.91
N VAL A 48 0.06 16.88 19.25
CA VAL A 48 -1.07 17.26 18.39
C VAL A 48 -0.62 17.64 16.98
N PHE A 49 0.56 18.25 16.86
CA PHE A 49 1.16 18.55 15.56
C PHE A 49 1.43 17.27 14.76
N THR A 50 2.09 16.28 15.37
CA THR A 50 2.36 14.99 14.71
C THR A 50 1.07 14.30 14.29
N GLY A 51 0.07 14.25 15.17
CA GLY A 51 -1.21 13.59 14.93
C GLY A 51 -2.04 14.20 13.79
N ILE A 52 -1.90 15.51 13.54
CA ILE A 52 -2.63 16.21 12.46
C ILE A 52 -1.85 16.23 11.15
N TRP A 53 -0.53 16.46 11.19
CA TRP A 53 0.25 16.84 10.01
C TRP A 53 0.98 15.70 9.32
N LEU A 54 1.40 14.67 10.07
CA LEU A 54 2.35 13.68 9.56
C LEU A 54 1.85 12.96 8.31
N ILE A 55 0.65 12.35 8.36
CA ILE A 55 0.13 11.56 7.25
C ILE A 55 -0.24 12.43 6.04
N PRO A 56 -0.97 13.56 6.17
CA PRO A 56 -1.26 14.42 5.02
C PRO A 56 0.00 14.91 4.29
N LEU A 57 1.03 15.35 5.02
CA LEU A 57 2.29 15.78 4.41
C LEU A 57 3.06 14.61 3.79
N MET A 58 3.06 13.44 4.44
CA MET A 58 3.65 12.22 3.90
C MET A 58 2.98 11.80 2.60
N VAL A 59 1.65 11.91 2.49
CA VAL A 59 0.92 11.60 1.25
C VAL A 59 1.34 12.54 0.12
N VAL A 60 1.48 13.84 0.39
CA VAL A 60 1.99 14.80 -0.62
C VAL A 60 3.41 14.44 -1.05
N GLY A 61 4.32 14.22 -0.09
CA GLY A 61 5.71 13.86 -0.36
C GLY A 61 5.85 12.55 -1.14
N LEU A 62 5.14 11.50 -0.72
CA LEU A 62 5.13 10.20 -1.40
C LEU A 62 4.47 10.29 -2.78
N THR A 63 3.47 11.14 -2.97
CA THR A 63 2.87 11.36 -4.30
C THR A 63 3.89 11.93 -5.27
N PHE A 64 4.66 12.94 -4.87
CA PHE A 64 5.73 13.48 -5.70
C PHE A 64 6.85 12.47 -5.95
N LEU A 65 7.27 11.75 -4.91
CA LEU A 65 8.28 10.69 -5.02
C LEU A 65 7.85 9.62 -6.03
N LEU A 66 6.64 9.06 -5.87
CA LEU A 66 6.11 8.02 -6.75
C LEU A 66 5.85 8.53 -8.17
N ALA A 67 5.34 9.75 -8.34
CA ALA A 67 5.21 10.38 -9.65
C ALA A 67 6.56 10.63 -10.33
N GLY A 68 7.64 10.78 -9.55
CA GLY A 68 9.01 10.96 -10.01
C GLY A 68 9.70 9.66 -10.48
N ILE A 69 9.29 8.49 -9.97
CA ILE A 69 9.90 7.19 -10.28
C ILE A 69 10.07 6.92 -11.79
N PRO A 70 9.07 7.15 -12.66
CA PRO A 70 9.21 6.89 -14.10
C PRO A 70 10.28 7.75 -14.78
N TYR A 71 10.74 8.83 -14.17
CA TYR A 71 11.76 9.71 -14.73
C TYR A 71 13.18 9.26 -14.41
N ILE A 72 13.36 8.50 -13.31
CA ILE A 72 14.66 8.03 -12.84
C ILE A 72 14.91 6.53 -13.12
N ASP A 73 13.88 5.77 -13.46
CA ASP A 73 14.02 4.34 -13.81
C ASP A 73 14.76 4.16 -15.16
N PRO A 74 15.84 3.37 -15.22
CA PRO A 74 16.56 3.08 -16.48
C PRO A 74 15.68 2.44 -17.56
N LEU A 75 14.63 1.70 -17.16
CA LEU A 75 13.63 1.04 -17.99
C LEU A 75 12.29 1.81 -18.02
N ARG A 76 12.33 3.15 -17.93
CA ARG A 76 11.14 4.02 -17.95
C ARG A 76 10.13 3.76 -19.07
N GLU A 77 10.58 3.33 -20.25
CA GLU A 77 9.68 2.99 -21.36
C GLU A 77 8.76 1.80 -21.02
N ASN A 78 9.20 0.87 -20.17
CA ASN A 78 8.35 -0.19 -19.65
C ASN A 78 7.31 0.34 -18.65
N ILE A 79 7.67 1.32 -17.83
CA ILE A 79 6.70 1.95 -16.90
C ILE A 79 5.58 2.67 -17.66
N LYS A 80 5.89 3.31 -18.79
CA LYS A 80 4.87 3.96 -19.63
C LYS A 80 3.76 2.99 -20.07
N LYS A 81 4.10 1.73 -20.35
CA LYS A 81 3.16 0.68 -20.80
C LYS A 81 2.05 0.38 -19.80
N PHE A 82 2.29 0.58 -18.50
CA PHE A 82 1.31 0.38 -17.42
C PHE A 82 1.09 1.64 -16.57
N SER A 83 1.37 2.82 -17.15
CA SER A 83 1.28 4.10 -16.43
C SER A 83 -0.13 4.41 -15.91
N GLY A 84 -1.16 3.86 -16.56
CA GLY A 84 -2.56 3.97 -16.11
C GLY A 84 -2.77 3.30 -14.76
N GLU A 85 -2.35 2.04 -14.64
CA GLU A 85 -2.41 1.22 -13.43
C GLU A 85 -1.50 1.78 -12.33
N TYR A 86 -0.31 2.26 -12.70
CA TYR A 86 0.61 2.88 -11.74
C TYR A 86 0.05 4.18 -11.15
N ASN A 87 -0.48 5.07 -11.99
CA ASN A 87 -1.13 6.30 -11.53
C ASN A 87 -2.39 6.00 -10.69
N LEU A 88 -3.15 4.97 -11.04
CA LEU A 88 -4.29 4.52 -10.23
C LEU A 88 -3.83 4.02 -8.86
N PHE A 89 -2.76 3.24 -8.79
CA PHE A 89 -2.17 2.80 -7.53
C PHE A 89 -1.75 3.99 -6.65
N ILE A 90 -1.07 5.00 -7.21
CA ILE A 90 -0.66 6.19 -6.45
C ILE A 90 -1.87 6.90 -5.82
N LEU A 91 -2.97 7.03 -6.57
CA LEU A 91 -4.22 7.61 -6.04
C LEU A 91 -4.81 6.74 -4.93
N ILE A 92 -4.94 5.43 -5.15
CA ILE A 92 -5.55 4.51 -4.18
C ILE A 92 -4.72 4.42 -2.90
N PHE A 93 -3.39 4.39 -3.03
CA PHE A 93 -2.48 4.40 -1.89
C PHE A 93 -2.61 5.70 -1.08
N ALA A 94 -2.72 6.86 -1.74
CA ALA A 94 -2.99 8.12 -1.06
C ALA A 94 -4.35 8.13 -0.35
N ILE A 95 -5.41 7.66 -1.02
CA ILE A 95 -6.75 7.52 -0.41
C ILE A 95 -6.69 6.61 0.83
N TYR A 96 -6.00 5.48 0.75
CA TYR A 96 -5.81 4.57 1.88
C TYR A 96 -5.09 5.25 3.05
N MET A 97 -3.98 5.94 2.80
CA MET A 97 -3.23 6.65 3.84
C MET A 97 -4.08 7.75 4.50
N LEU A 98 -4.82 8.52 3.70
CA LEU A 98 -5.73 9.56 4.19
C LEU A 98 -6.94 8.97 4.93
N TYR A 99 -7.42 7.81 4.54
CA TYR A 99 -8.42 7.06 5.29
C TYR A 99 -7.88 6.62 6.66
N VAL A 100 -6.65 6.11 6.74
CA VAL A 100 -5.98 5.80 8.01
C VAL A 100 -5.82 7.05 8.88
N GLN A 101 -5.50 8.20 8.28
CA GLN A 101 -5.50 9.47 9.00
C GLN A 101 -6.89 9.80 9.57
N MET A 102 -7.96 9.62 8.81
CA MET A 102 -9.32 9.85 9.32
C MET A 102 -9.69 8.90 10.47
N LEU A 103 -9.25 7.63 10.42
CA LEU A 103 -9.42 6.70 11.54
C LEU A 103 -8.64 7.15 12.79
N SER A 104 -7.41 7.63 12.60
CA SER A 104 -6.59 8.21 13.68
C SER A 104 -7.30 9.41 14.34
N LEU A 105 -7.82 10.34 13.53
CA LEU A 105 -8.56 11.50 14.04
C LEU A 105 -9.85 11.07 14.77
N ALA A 106 -10.61 10.13 14.20
CA ALA A 106 -11.82 9.60 14.83
C ALA A 106 -11.54 8.90 16.17
N TYR A 107 -10.44 8.15 16.26
CA TYR A 107 -10.00 7.53 17.51
C TYR A 107 -9.68 8.59 18.58
N ASN A 108 -8.93 9.62 18.20
CA ASN A 108 -8.57 10.72 19.10
C ASN A 108 -9.75 11.61 19.50
N LEU A 109 -10.85 11.61 18.73
CA LEU A 109 -12.11 12.26 19.11
C LEU A 109 -13.02 11.37 19.97
N GLY A 110 -12.59 10.14 20.26
CA GLY A 110 -13.39 9.17 21.02
C GLY A 110 -14.55 8.57 20.23
N TRP A 111 -14.60 8.73 18.90
CA TRP A 111 -15.65 8.18 18.05
C TRP A 111 -15.49 6.67 17.83
N ILE A 112 -14.25 6.19 17.88
CA ILE A 112 -13.93 4.76 17.79
C ILE A 112 -12.92 4.40 18.87
N SER A 113 -13.03 3.19 19.42
CA SER A 113 -12.13 2.68 20.46
C SER A 113 -11.20 1.57 19.94
N ASN A 114 -11.37 1.13 18.70
CA ASN A 114 -10.54 0.11 18.08
C ASN A 114 -10.40 0.36 16.57
N LEU A 115 -9.18 0.38 16.05
CA LEU A 115 -8.93 0.60 14.62
C LEU A 115 -9.16 -0.65 13.76
N ASN A 116 -8.95 -1.85 14.30
CA ASN A 116 -8.89 -3.09 13.53
C ASN A 116 -10.11 -3.34 12.63
N PRO A 117 -11.37 -3.15 13.09
CA PRO A 117 -12.56 -3.38 12.27
C PRO A 117 -12.62 -2.52 11.00
N TYR A 118 -11.93 -1.38 10.99
CA TYR A 118 -11.92 -0.41 9.90
C TYR A 118 -10.64 -0.52 9.06
N PHE A 119 -9.50 -0.66 9.74
CA PHE A 119 -8.18 -0.74 9.12
C PHE A 119 -8.00 -2.01 8.29
N ILE A 120 -8.40 -3.17 8.83
CA ILE A 120 -8.12 -4.48 8.22
C ILE A 120 -8.83 -4.64 6.87
N PRO A 121 -10.13 -4.31 6.72
CA PRO A 121 -10.79 -4.34 5.42
C PRO A 121 -10.15 -3.39 4.41
N ALA A 122 -9.80 -2.17 4.84
CA ALA A 122 -9.15 -1.19 3.97
C ALA A 122 -7.78 -1.68 3.48
N MET A 123 -6.99 -2.32 4.34
CA MET A 123 -5.73 -2.96 3.96
C MET A 123 -5.97 -4.12 2.99
N GLY A 124 -6.98 -4.97 3.23
CA GLY A 124 -7.37 -6.05 2.30
C GLY A 124 -7.70 -5.52 0.90
N ILE A 125 -8.49 -4.45 0.82
CA ILE A 125 -8.81 -3.75 -0.44
C ILE A 125 -7.54 -3.21 -1.10
N LEU A 126 -6.65 -2.55 -0.34
CA LEU A 126 -5.36 -2.07 -0.86
C LEU A 126 -4.55 -3.22 -1.48
N MET A 127 -4.49 -4.38 -0.82
CA MET A 127 -3.75 -5.55 -1.31
C MET A 127 -4.33 -6.12 -2.61
N ILE A 128 -5.64 -6.02 -2.83
CA ILE A 128 -6.26 -6.35 -4.12
C ILE A 128 -5.74 -5.42 -5.23
N PHE A 129 -5.67 -4.11 -4.96
CA PHE A 129 -5.12 -3.15 -5.92
C PHE A 129 -3.61 -3.31 -6.13
N VAL A 130 -2.85 -3.66 -5.09
CA VAL A 130 -1.44 -4.03 -5.21
C VAL A 130 -1.29 -5.25 -6.12
N GLY A 131 -2.09 -6.30 -5.93
CA GLY A 131 -2.07 -7.47 -6.80
C GLY A 131 -2.43 -7.15 -8.26
N GLN A 132 -3.36 -6.21 -8.47
CA GLN A 132 -3.66 -5.70 -9.81
C GLN A 132 -2.47 -4.97 -10.45
N LEU A 133 -1.80 -4.08 -9.71
CA LEU A 133 -0.60 -3.38 -10.18
C LEU A 133 0.53 -4.38 -10.50
N ILE A 134 0.83 -5.29 -9.59
CA ILE A 134 1.87 -6.32 -9.76
C ILE A 134 1.60 -7.11 -11.04
N GLY A 135 0.38 -7.61 -11.25
CA GLY A 135 0.04 -8.41 -12.43
C GLY A 135 0.13 -7.68 -13.77
N LYS A 136 0.20 -6.34 -13.76
CA LYS A 136 0.33 -5.48 -14.95
C LYS A 136 1.70 -4.84 -15.08
N ALA A 137 2.54 -4.94 -14.06
CA ALA A 137 3.86 -4.33 -14.07
C ALA A 137 4.74 -4.98 -15.13
N HIS A 138 5.34 -4.16 -15.98
CA HIS A 138 6.41 -4.57 -16.89
C HIS A 138 7.77 -4.41 -16.21
N ARG A 139 8.81 -5.11 -16.69
CA ARG A 139 10.14 -5.10 -16.08
C ARG A 139 10.69 -3.70 -15.85
N ASN A 140 10.99 -3.40 -14.60
CA ASN A 140 11.49 -2.11 -14.13
C ASN A 140 12.22 -2.27 -12.79
N TYR A 141 12.89 -1.23 -12.30
CA TYR A 141 13.72 -1.28 -11.09
C TYR A 141 13.03 -0.77 -9.82
N PHE A 142 11.79 -0.28 -9.88
CA PHE A 142 11.11 0.34 -8.72
C PHE A 142 9.79 -0.32 -8.29
N ILE A 143 9.05 -0.93 -9.20
CA ILE A 143 7.65 -1.35 -9.05
C ILE A 143 7.55 -2.86 -9.28
N GLY A 144 6.97 -3.57 -8.31
CA GLY A 144 6.75 -5.01 -8.36
C GLY A 144 7.83 -5.83 -7.62
N ILE A 145 7.95 -7.11 -7.98
CA ILE A 145 8.83 -8.10 -7.36
C ILE A 145 10.18 -8.08 -8.08
N ARG A 146 11.17 -7.47 -7.45
CA ARG A 146 12.47 -7.12 -8.04
C ARG A 146 13.60 -7.98 -7.48
N THR A 147 13.47 -9.30 -7.65
CA THR A 147 14.56 -10.21 -7.32
C THR A 147 15.62 -10.18 -8.42
N PRO A 148 16.87 -10.60 -8.15
CA PRO A 148 17.89 -10.70 -9.21
C PRO A 148 17.40 -11.47 -10.44
N TRP A 149 16.58 -12.50 -10.20
CA TRP A 149 15.98 -13.38 -11.21
C TRP A 149 14.94 -12.68 -12.09
N THR A 150 14.02 -11.90 -11.52
CA THR A 150 13.00 -11.19 -12.32
C THR A 150 13.63 -10.04 -13.11
N LEU A 151 14.68 -9.40 -12.58
CA LEU A 151 15.37 -8.32 -13.28
C LEU A 151 16.19 -8.82 -14.48
N GLN A 152 16.77 -10.01 -14.40
CA GLN A 152 17.60 -10.56 -15.48
C GLN A 152 16.78 -11.10 -16.67
N ASP A 153 15.62 -11.70 -16.42
CA ASP A 153 14.84 -12.40 -17.46
C ASP A 153 13.38 -11.93 -17.52
N GLU A 154 12.97 -11.40 -18.67
CA GLU A 154 11.61 -10.89 -18.89
C GLU A 154 10.53 -12.00 -18.81
N ARG A 155 10.86 -13.25 -19.15
CA ARG A 155 9.96 -14.40 -19.02
C ARG A 155 9.69 -14.69 -17.54
N VAL A 156 10.75 -14.68 -16.72
CA VAL A 156 10.66 -14.83 -15.27
C VAL A 156 9.85 -13.68 -14.66
N TRP A 157 10.10 -12.45 -15.10
CA TRP A 157 9.33 -11.28 -14.66
C TRP A 157 7.85 -11.47 -14.90
N ASN A 158 7.45 -11.71 -16.15
CA ASN A 158 6.05 -11.76 -16.56
C ASN A 158 5.28 -12.89 -15.85
N GLU A 159 5.88 -14.08 -15.75
CA GLU A 159 5.19 -15.20 -15.12
C GLU A 159 5.14 -15.08 -13.59
N THR A 160 6.20 -14.57 -12.95
CA THR A 160 6.19 -14.28 -11.50
C THR A 160 5.10 -13.27 -11.18
N HIS A 161 5.06 -12.15 -11.89
CA HIS A 161 4.11 -11.07 -11.64
C HIS A 161 2.66 -11.47 -11.91
N LYS A 162 2.40 -12.26 -12.96
CA LYS A 162 1.05 -12.77 -13.25
C LYS A 162 0.53 -13.63 -12.08
N ARG A 163 1.34 -14.56 -11.58
CA ARG A 163 0.94 -15.46 -10.48
C ARG A 163 0.89 -14.74 -9.14
N ALA A 164 1.89 -13.92 -8.84
CA ALA A 164 1.93 -13.13 -7.62
C ALA A 164 0.76 -12.15 -7.55
N GLY A 165 0.45 -11.45 -8.64
CA GLY A 165 -0.68 -10.52 -8.69
C GLY A 165 -2.02 -11.19 -8.37
N LEU A 166 -2.22 -12.44 -8.81
CA LEU A 166 -3.40 -13.22 -8.41
C LEU A 166 -3.38 -13.57 -6.92
N ILE A 167 -2.25 -14.02 -6.38
CA ILE A 167 -2.15 -14.44 -4.98
C ILE A 167 -2.27 -13.25 -4.02
N PHE A 168 -1.74 -12.07 -4.36
CA PHE A 168 -1.97 -10.83 -3.60
C PHE A 168 -3.46 -10.44 -3.59
N LYS A 169 -4.16 -10.58 -4.73
CA LYS A 169 -5.61 -10.36 -4.78
C LYS A 169 -6.39 -11.34 -3.90
N ILE A 170 -6.05 -12.62 -3.97
CA ILE A 170 -6.67 -13.65 -3.10
C ILE A 170 -6.37 -13.35 -1.63
N SER A 171 -5.15 -12.96 -1.30
CA SER A 171 -4.74 -12.61 0.07
C SER A 171 -5.52 -11.41 0.60
N GLY A 172 -5.67 -10.37 -0.21
CA GLY A 172 -6.50 -9.21 0.12
C GLY A 172 -7.97 -9.56 0.30
N ALA A 173 -8.52 -10.45 -0.54
CA ALA A 173 -9.89 -10.94 -0.39
C ALA A 173 -10.09 -11.78 0.88
N ILE A 174 -9.14 -12.68 1.22
CA ILE A 174 -9.15 -13.43 2.49
C ILE A 174 -9.10 -12.47 3.68
N SER A 175 -8.33 -11.39 3.58
CA SER A 175 -8.22 -10.38 4.64
C SER A 175 -9.58 -9.73 4.98
N LEU A 176 -10.51 -9.64 4.02
CA LEU A 176 -11.86 -9.12 4.26
C LEU A 176 -12.69 -10.03 5.17
N LEU A 177 -12.36 -11.33 5.26
CA LEU A 177 -13.00 -12.26 6.19
C LEU A 177 -12.67 -11.92 7.65
N GLY A 178 -11.64 -11.11 7.89
CA GLY A 178 -11.29 -10.60 9.22
C GLY A 178 -12.44 -9.82 9.89
N ILE A 179 -13.38 -9.28 9.12
CA ILE A 179 -14.60 -8.62 9.64
C ILE A 179 -15.43 -9.59 10.49
N PHE A 180 -15.52 -10.85 10.07
CA PHE A 180 -16.33 -11.88 10.75
C PHE A 180 -15.60 -12.54 11.92
N LEU A 181 -14.28 -12.36 12.02
CA LEU A 181 -13.42 -12.98 13.03
C LEU A 181 -12.50 -11.95 13.69
N PRO A 182 -13.02 -10.95 14.44
CA PRO A 182 -12.24 -9.81 14.94
C PRO A 182 -11.00 -10.19 15.75
N ASN A 183 -11.09 -11.25 16.57
CA ASN A 183 -9.99 -11.75 17.40
C ASN A 183 -8.82 -12.31 16.58
N TYR A 184 -9.06 -12.74 15.34
CA TYR A 184 -8.05 -13.31 14.45
C TYR A 184 -7.76 -12.41 13.24
N ALA A 185 -8.42 -11.25 13.15
CA ALA A 185 -8.43 -10.43 11.94
C ALA A 185 -7.02 -10.02 11.49
N ILE A 186 -6.14 -9.65 12.44
CA ILE A 186 -4.76 -9.29 12.14
C ILE A 186 -3.97 -10.47 11.54
N TRP A 187 -4.21 -11.69 12.00
CA TRP A 187 -3.57 -12.90 11.47
C TRP A 187 -4.16 -13.32 10.11
N ILE A 188 -5.47 -13.17 9.94
CA ILE A 188 -6.18 -13.38 8.67
C ILE A 188 -5.69 -12.40 7.60
N LEU A 189 -5.24 -11.21 8.00
CA LEU A 189 -4.56 -10.24 7.12
C LEU A 189 -3.10 -10.63 6.85
N LEU A 190 -2.30 -10.79 7.91
CA LEU A 190 -0.85 -10.92 7.79
C LEU A 190 -0.42 -12.24 7.14
N VAL A 191 -1.01 -13.37 7.53
CA VAL A 191 -0.56 -14.69 7.07
C VAL A 191 -0.68 -14.84 5.55
N PRO A 192 -1.82 -14.54 4.90
CA PRO A 192 -1.92 -14.60 3.44
C PRO A 192 -0.97 -13.65 2.72
N ILE A 193 -0.80 -12.41 3.21
CA ILE A 193 0.08 -11.42 2.58
C ILE A 193 1.55 -11.85 2.68
N LEU A 194 1.99 -12.31 3.84
CA LEU A 194 3.35 -12.82 4.03
C LEU A 194 3.60 -14.06 3.18
N PHE A 195 2.62 -14.96 3.09
CA PHE A 195 2.67 -16.09 2.18
C PHE A 195 2.79 -15.63 0.72
N ALA A 196 1.99 -14.65 0.27
CA ALA A 196 2.06 -14.10 -1.08
C ALA A 196 3.45 -13.52 -1.41
N ALA A 197 4.03 -12.77 -0.46
CA ALA A 197 5.36 -12.21 -0.61
C ALA A 197 6.43 -13.31 -0.69
N PHE A 198 6.42 -14.27 0.24
CA PHE A 198 7.37 -15.37 0.26
C PHE A 198 7.26 -16.25 -1.00
N TYR A 199 6.03 -16.65 -1.35
CA TYR A 199 5.73 -17.40 -2.57
C TYR A 199 6.28 -16.70 -3.81
N SER A 200 6.10 -15.38 -3.91
CA SER A 200 6.58 -14.60 -5.06
C SER A 200 8.10 -14.65 -5.24
N ILE A 201 8.85 -14.59 -4.14
CA ILE A 201 10.30 -14.69 -4.14
C ILE A 201 10.73 -16.10 -4.57
N VAL A 202 10.18 -17.13 -3.93
CA VAL A 202 10.50 -18.54 -4.24
C VAL A 202 10.15 -18.87 -5.69
N LEU A 203 8.97 -18.46 -6.15
CA LEU A 203 8.53 -18.65 -7.53
C LEU A 203 9.52 -18.03 -8.52
N SER A 204 10.01 -16.81 -8.24
CA SER A 204 10.95 -16.16 -9.15
C SER A 204 12.26 -16.92 -9.32
N TYR A 205 12.78 -17.52 -8.23
CA TYR A 205 13.97 -18.38 -8.31
C TYR A 205 13.70 -19.66 -9.10
N VAL A 206 12.60 -20.35 -8.80
CA VAL A 206 12.23 -21.61 -9.48
C VAL A 206 12.04 -21.39 -10.98
N LEU A 207 11.36 -20.31 -11.37
CA LEU A 207 11.16 -19.97 -12.79
C LEU A 207 12.47 -19.62 -13.48
N TYR A 208 13.39 -18.95 -12.78
CA TYR A 208 14.71 -18.65 -13.34
C TYR A 208 15.54 -19.89 -13.61
N GLN A 209 15.58 -20.83 -12.66
CA GLN A 209 16.25 -22.12 -12.85
C GLN A 209 15.65 -22.92 -14.00
N LYS A 210 14.32 -22.84 -14.17
CA LYS A 210 13.62 -23.48 -15.29
C LYS A 210 13.97 -22.86 -16.64
N TYR A 211 14.09 -21.53 -16.71
CA TYR A 211 14.33 -20.81 -17.97
C TYR A 211 15.80 -20.65 -18.34
N ASN A 212 16.71 -20.83 -17.37
CA ASN A 212 18.15 -20.73 -17.52
C ASN A 212 18.84 -21.96 -16.90
N PRO A 213 18.62 -23.18 -17.45
CA PRO A 213 19.29 -24.38 -16.97
C PRO A 213 20.81 -24.21 -17.12
N LYS A 214 21.57 -24.64 -16.11
CA LYS A 214 23.04 -24.65 -16.22
C LYS A 214 23.43 -25.54 -17.40
N PRO A 215 24.41 -25.14 -18.24
CA PRO A 215 25.00 -26.06 -19.19
C PRO A 215 25.61 -27.24 -18.41
N ASN A 216 25.29 -28.46 -18.83
CA ASN A 216 25.87 -29.70 -18.30
C ASN A 216 27.39 -29.73 -18.50
#